data_AF-A0A0S2FBV3-F1
#
_entry.id   AF-A0A0S2FBV3-F1
#
_cell.length_a   1.000
_cell.length_b   1.000
_cell.length_c   1.000
_cell.angle_alpha   90.00
_cell.angle_beta   90.00
_cell.angle_gamma   90.00
#
_symmetry.space_group_name_H-M   'P 1'
#
loop_
_entity.id
_entity.type
_entity.pdbx_description
1 polymer ?
#
loop_
_entity_poly.entity_id
_entity_poly.type
_entity_poly.pdbx_seq_one_letter_code
_entity_poly.pdbx_strand_id
1 'polypeptide(L)'
;MGQGLGALLLQPAALAFGLCLLLAAAGLAGWWWRRRRRLSPHERLAWRADRNGRALLQLADEIEGFLVRQHQAGVSIRQQRHWPQLCRQVAAEHLECINCLLLEGVWHEEGKPPGDR
;
A
#
# COMPACT_ATOMS: atom_id res chain seq x y z
N MET A 1 -8.00 -66.97 12.28
CA MET A 1 -8.96 -65.95 11.80
C MET A 1 -8.84 -64.74 12.72
N GLY A 2 -8.17 -63.66 12.32
CA GLY A 2 -7.97 -62.51 13.21
C GLY A 2 -7.08 -61.37 12.71
N GLN A 3 -6.74 -61.32 11.42
CA GLN A 3 -5.83 -60.29 10.86
C GLN A 3 -6.51 -59.26 9.95
N GLY A 4 -7.84 -59.32 9.77
CA GLY A 4 -8.55 -58.46 8.80
C GLY A 4 -9.11 -57.13 9.34
N LEU A 5 -9.26 -56.97 10.66
CA LEU A 5 -10.02 -55.84 11.23
C LEU A 5 -9.17 -54.58 11.48
N GLY A 6 -7.86 -54.74 11.72
CA GLY A 6 -6.96 -53.59 11.96
C GLY A 6 -6.69 -52.76 10.70
N ALA A 7 -6.52 -53.41 9.55
CA ALA A 7 -6.22 -52.75 8.28
C ALA A 7 -7.43 -51.95 7.72
N LEU A 8 -8.65 -52.46 7.95
CA LEU A 8 -9.89 -51.83 7.49
C LEU A 8 -10.30 -50.61 8.32
N LEU A 9 -9.87 -50.55 9.59
CA LEU A 9 -10.05 -49.37 10.45
C LEU A 9 -8.93 -48.34 10.27
N LEU A 10 -7.73 -48.77 9.86
CA LEU A 10 -6.62 -47.86 9.54
C LEU A 10 -6.91 -47.00 8.30
N GLN A 11 -7.58 -47.56 7.29
CA GLN A 11 -7.92 -46.83 6.06
C GLN A 11 -8.81 -45.59 6.27
N PRO A 12 -9.96 -45.66 6.95
CA PRO A 12 -10.80 -44.49 7.19
C PRO A 12 -10.13 -43.49 8.15
N ALA A 13 -9.35 -43.97 9.13
CA ALA A 13 -8.62 -43.09 10.05
C ALA A 13 -7.51 -42.31 9.33
N ALA A 14 -6.76 -42.96 8.43
CA ALA A 14 -5.74 -42.32 7.62
C ALA A 14 -6.33 -41.30 6.63
N LEU A 15 -7.48 -41.63 6.01
CA LEU A 15 -8.21 -40.72 5.14
C LEU A 15 -8.77 -39.51 5.91
N ALA A 16 -9.32 -39.72 7.11
CA ALA A 16 -9.81 -38.65 7.97
C ALA A 16 -8.68 -37.72 8.42
N PHE A 17 -7.52 -38.28 8.80
CA PHE A 17 -6.36 -37.49 9.17
C PHE A 17 -5.80 -36.67 8.00
N GLY A 18 -5.71 -37.28 6.81
CA GLY A 18 -5.31 -36.57 5.59
C GLY A 18 -6.28 -35.44 5.22
N LEU A 19 -7.58 -35.65 5.38
CA LEU A 19 -8.60 -34.63 5.18
C LEU A 19 -8.46 -33.48 6.19
N CYS A 20 -8.22 -33.79 7.47
CA CYS A 20 -8.00 -32.78 8.50
C CYS A 20 -6.76 -31.91 8.20
N LEU A 21 -5.66 -32.51 7.74
CA LEU A 21 -4.46 -31.77 7.35
C LEU A 21 -4.71 -30.86 6.15
N LEU A 22 -5.45 -31.33 5.14
CA LEU A 22 -5.83 -30.52 3.97
C LEU A 22 -6.72 -29.33 4.38
N LEU A 23 -7.69 -29.55 5.27
CA LEU A 23 -8.56 -28.49 5.76
C LEU A 23 -7.78 -27.47 6.61
N ALA A 24 -6.85 -27.92 7.46
CA ALA A 24 -5.99 -27.04 8.23
C ALA A 24 -5.07 -26.20 7.33
N ALA A 25 -4.45 -26.83 6.32
CA ALA A 25 -3.62 -26.15 5.34
C ALA A 25 -4.44 -25.14 4.50
N ALA A 26 -5.64 -25.50 4.06
CA ALA A 26 -6.54 -24.60 3.35
C ALA A 26 -7.01 -23.43 4.22
N GLY A 27 -7.28 -23.68 5.52
CA GLY A 27 -7.60 -22.65 6.50
C GLY A 27 -6.46 -21.66 6.72
N LEU A 28 -5.23 -22.17 6.88
CA LEU A 28 -4.02 -21.35 7.01
C LEU A 28 -3.73 -20.54 5.74
N ALA A 29 -3.84 -21.17 4.56
CA ALA A 29 -3.68 -20.50 3.28
C ALA A 29 -4.74 -19.41 3.10
N GLY A 30 -6.01 -19.70 3.42
CA GLY A 30 -7.11 -18.75 3.36
C GLY A 30 -6.96 -17.59 4.35
N TRP A 31 -6.50 -17.86 5.57
CA TRP A 31 -6.19 -16.84 6.58
C TRP A 31 -5.04 -15.94 6.13
N TRP A 32 -3.96 -16.54 5.63
CA TRP A 32 -2.80 -15.80 5.13
C TRP A 32 -3.14 -14.98 3.89
N TRP A 33 -3.99 -15.51 3.01
CA TRP A 33 -4.45 -14.80 1.82
C TRP A 33 -5.44 -13.68 2.17
N ARG A 34 -6.34 -13.87 3.15
CA ARG A 34 -7.16 -12.78 3.71
C ARG A 34 -6.31 -11.72 4.39
N ARG A 35 -5.25 -12.12 5.11
CA ARG A 35 -4.31 -11.20 5.76
C ARG A 35 -3.53 -10.38 4.72
N ARG A 36 -3.08 -11.00 3.62
CA ARG A 36 -2.42 -10.31 2.49
C ARG A 36 -3.36 -9.47 1.64
N ARG A 37 -4.61 -9.90 1.42
CA ARG A 37 -5.59 -9.17 0.60
C ARG A 37 -6.26 -8.00 1.31
N ARG A 38 -6.04 -7.85 2.61
CA ARG A 38 -6.22 -6.56 3.29
C ARG A 38 -5.09 -5.62 2.88
N LEU A 39 -4.96 -5.33 1.58
CA LEU A 39 -4.31 -4.09 1.17
C LEU A 39 -5.15 -2.99 1.79
N SER A 40 -4.61 -2.41 2.85
CA SER A 40 -5.38 -1.54 3.71
C SER A 40 -5.80 -0.32 2.88
N PRO A 41 -7.00 0.25 3.09
CA PRO A 41 -7.38 1.53 2.47
C PRO A 41 -6.27 2.59 2.58
N HIS A 42 -5.45 2.50 3.63
CA HIS A 42 -4.29 3.33 3.90
C HIS A 42 -3.14 3.12 2.91
N GLU A 43 -2.82 1.89 2.51
CA GLU A 43 -1.82 1.66 1.46
C GLU A 43 -2.23 2.29 0.13
N ARG A 44 -3.53 2.30 -0.19
CA ARG A 44 -4.04 2.99 -1.38
C ARG A 44 -3.95 4.51 -1.26
N LEU A 45 -4.18 5.07 -0.07
CA LEU A 45 -4.02 6.49 0.19
C LEU A 45 -2.55 6.90 0.14
N ALA A 46 -1.66 6.14 0.77
CA ALA A 46 -0.22 6.33 0.71
C ALA A 46 0.30 6.26 -0.73
N TRP A 47 -0.17 5.28 -1.52
CA TRP A 47 0.18 5.17 -2.93
C TRP A 47 -0.32 6.36 -3.76
N ARG A 48 -1.55 6.83 -3.51
CA ARG A 48 -2.07 8.04 -4.15
C ARG A 48 -1.26 9.27 -3.78
N ALA A 49 -0.84 9.37 -2.53
CA ALA A 49 -0.11 10.51 -2.02
C ALA A 49 1.35 10.52 -2.52
N ASP A 50 2.02 9.36 -2.61
CA ASP A 50 3.30 9.20 -3.31
C ASP A 50 3.19 9.62 -4.79
N ARG A 51 2.12 9.17 -5.47
CA ARG A 51 1.85 9.57 -6.85
C ARG A 51 1.65 11.09 -6.99
N ASN A 52 0.95 11.72 -6.05
CA ASN A 52 0.75 13.17 -6.04
C ASN A 52 2.09 13.91 -5.83
N GLY A 53 2.93 13.46 -4.90
CA GLY A 53 4.27 14.01 -4.68
C GLY A 53 5.15 13.93 -5.94
N ARG A 54 5.15 12.77 -6.62
CA ARG A 54 5.86 12.62 -7.90
C ARG A 54 5.30 13.54 -9.00
N ALA A 55 3.98 13.71 -9.06
CA ALA A 55 3.37 14.63 -10.03
C ALA A 55 3.78 16.09 -9.79
N LEU A 56 3.92 16.51 -8.53
CA LEU A 56 4.41 17.86 -8.19
C LEU A 56 5.88 18.06 -8.61
N LEU A 57 6.72 17.03 -8.46
CA LEU A 57 8.11 17.08 -8.94
C LEU A 57 8.17 17.17 -10.47
N GLN A 58 7.37 16.37 -11.17
CA GLN A 58 7.26 16.44 -12.63
C GLN A 58 6.79 17.82 -13.09
N LEU A 59 5.79 18.39 -12.41
CA LEU A 59 5.33 19.76 -12.70
C LEU A 59 6.45 20.79 -12.51
N ALA A 60 7.27 20.64 -11.46
CA ALA A 60 8.41 21.53 -11.24
C ALA A 60 9.40 21.47 -12.42
N ASP A 61 9.71 20.27 -12.92
CA ASP A 61 10.58 20.07 -14.08
C ASP A 61 9.98 20.67 -15.37
N GLU A 62 8.67 20.52 -15.58
CA GLU A 62 7.96 21.12 -16.72
C GLU A 62 7.96 22.65 -16.69
N ILE A 63 7.72 23.25 -15.52
CA ILE A 63 7.81 24.70 -15.32
C ILE A 63 9.23 25.17 -15.60
N GLU A 64 10.25 24.47 -15.07
CA GLU A 64 11.65 24.83 -15.28
C GLU A 64 12.02 24.80 -16.78
N GLY A 65 11.63 23.74 -17.50
CA GLY A 65 11.81 23.66 -18.94
C GLY A 65 11.10 24.77 -19.71
N PHE A 66 9.90 25.16 -19.28
CA PHE A 66 9.17 26.29 -19.86
C PHE A 66 9.86 27.63 -19.62
N LEU A 67 10.36 27.87 -18.41
CA LEU A 67 11.10 29.09 -18.07
C LEU A 67 12.41 29.19 -18.85
N VAL A 68 13.12 28.08 -19.06
CA VAL A 68 14.32 28.04 -19.92
C VAL A 68 13.97 28.47 -21.34
N ARG A 69 12.90 27.93 -21.94
CA ARG A 69 12.44 28.31 -23.28
C ARG A 69 12.05 29.79 -23.36
N GLN A 70 11.35 30.31 -22.34
CA GLN A 70 11.00 31.74 -22.28
C GLN A 70 12.23 32.64 -22.18
N HIS A 71 13.21 32.26 -21.35
CA HIS A 71 14.43 33.04 -21.18
C HIS A 71 15.24 33.08 -22.48
N GLN A 72 15.33 31.95 -23.19
CA GLN A 72 15.94 31.87 -24.52
C GLN A 72 15.21 32.73 -25.56
N ALA A 73 13.89 32.87 -25.42
CA ALA A 73 13.08 33.77 -26.24
C ALA A 73 13.19 35.27 -25.82
N GLY A 74 14.05 35.60 -24.85
CA GLY A 74 14.26 36.97 -24.38
C GLY A 74 13.20 37.48 -23.39
N VAL A 75 12.28 36.63 -22.93
CA VAL A 75 11.27 37.00 -21.95
C VAL A 75 11.88 37.00 -20.54
N SER A 76 11.54 38.00 -19.74
CA SER A 76 11.96 38.07 -18.34
C SER A 76 11.22 37.03 -17.50
N ILE A 77 11.97 36.11 -16.89
CA ILE A 77 11.43 35.04 -16.04
C ILE A 77 11.65 35.29 -14.53
N ARG A 78 12.09 36.50 -14.16
CA ARG A 78 12.61 36.79 -12.80
C ARG A 78 11.56 36.54 -11.71
N GLN A 79 10.30 36.82 -12.00
CA GLN A 79 9.19 36.61 -11.08
C GLN A 79 8.77 35.13 -10.98
N GLN A 80 8.91 34.32 -12.04
CA GLN A 80 8.47 32.91 -12.01
C GLN A 80 9.57 31.93 -11.55
N ARG A 81 10.83 32.36 -11.44
CA ARG A 81 11.97 31.48 -11.08
C ARG A 81 11.81 30.69 -9.78
N HIS A 82 11.04 31.20 -8.82
CA HIS A 82 10.85 30.56 -7.53
C HIS A 82 9.78 29.44 -7.54
N TRP A 83 8.96 29.36 -8.59
CA TRP A 83 7.83 28.43 -8.64
C TRP A 83 8.26 26.95 -8.67
N PRO A 84 9.27 26.52 -9.47
CA PRO A 84 9.76 25.15 -9.41
C PRO A 84 10.27 24.77 -8.01
N GLN A 85 10.93 25.70 -7.32
CA GLN A 85 11.48 25.46 -5.98
C GLN A 85 10.35 25.25 -4.96
N LEU A 86 9.30 26.05 -5.01
CA LEU A 86 8.11 25.85 -4.18
C LEU A 86 7.45 24.49 -4.45
N CYS A 87 7.30 24.08 -5.71
CA CYS A 87 6.75 22.78 -6.05
C CYS A 87 7.59 21.63 -5.48
N ARG A 88 8.93 21.72 -5.58
CA ARG A 88 9.85 20.71 -5.01
C ARG A 88 9.78 20.69 -3.48
N GLN A 89 9.68 21.86 -2.84
CA GLN A 89 9.57 21.97 -1.38
C GLN A 89 8.27 21.33 -0.88
N VAL A 90 7.13 21.69 -1.47
CA VAL A 90 5.82 21.12 -1.09
C VAL A 90 5.79 19.61 -1.34
N ALA A 91 6.37 19.13 -2.45
CA ALA A 91 6.46 17.70 -2.70
C ALA A 91 7.30 16.97 -1.64
N ALA A 92 8.43 17.55 -1.22
CA ALA A 92 9.30 16.99 -0.19
C ALA A 92 8.60 16.95 1.17
N GLU A 93 8.03 18.07 1.62
CA GLU A 93 7.28 18.16 2.88
C GLU A 93 6.09 17.19 2.90
N HIS A 94 5.39 17.02 1.76
CA HIS A 94 4.29 16.08 1.65
C HIS A 94 4.75 14.62 1.80
N LEU A 95 5.82 14.22 1.10
CA LEU A 95 6.38 12.87 1.18
C LEU A 95 6.93 12.56 2.57
N GLU A 96 7.58 13.54 3.20
CA GLU A 96 8.08 13.42 4.58
C GLU A 96 6.92 13.22 5.56
N CYS A 97 5.89 14.06 5.47
CA CYS A 97 4.70 13.95 6.31
C CYS A 97 4.04 12.56 6.18
N ILE A 98 3.82 12.07 4.96
CA ILE A 98 3.23 10.72 4.73
C ILE A 98 4.12 9.62 5.30
N ASN A 99 5.44 9.72 5.15
CA ASN A 99 6.37 8.72 5.68
C ASN A 99 6.33 8.68 7.22
N CYS A 100 6.36 9.83 7.89
CA CYS A 100 6.24 9.89 9.36
C CYS A 100 4.91 9.26 9.81
N LEU A 101 3.84 9.65 9.16
CA LEU A 101 2.50 9.15 9.37
C LEU A 101 2.32 7.63 9.17
N LEU A 102 3.00 7.05 8.17
CA LEU A 102 3.04 5.60 7.95
C LEU A 102 3.87 4.88 9.02
N LEU A 103 5.01 5.46 9.43
CA LEU A 103 5.91 4.88 10.43
C LEU A 103 5.35 4.94 11.85
N GLU A 104 4.65 6.02 12.20
CA GLU A 104 4.03 6.21 13.51
C GLU A 104 2.73 5.42 13.69
N GLY A 105 2.17 4.86 12.62
CA GLY A 105 0.91 4.12 12.66
C GLY A 105 -0.32 4.97 13.02
N VAL A 106 -0.19 6.31 12.96
CA VAL A 106 -1.17 7.31 13.44
C VAL A 106 -2.46 7.37 12.61
N TRP A 107 -2.51 6.75 11.43
CA TRP A 107 -3.71 6.74 10.56
C TRP A 107 -4.87 5.88 11.07
N HIS A 108 -4.81 5.44 12.33
CA HIS A 108 -5.69 4.40 12.85
C HIS A 108 -7.09 4.86 13.30
N GLU A 109 -7.44 6.15 13.30
CA GLU A 109 -8.62 6.61 14.05
C GLU A 109 -9.69 7.46 13.32
N GLU A 110 -9.58 7.78 12.02
CA GLU A 110 -10.60 8.66 11.38
C GLU A 110 -11.76 7.95 10.65
N GLY A 111 -11.87 6.62 10.77
CA GLY A 111 -12.84 5.83 9.99
C GLY A 111 -13.91 5.08 10.77
N LYS A 112 -13.96 5.17 12.10
CA LYS A 112 -14.97 4.47 12.89
C LYS A 112 -16.16 5.41 13.09
N PRO A 113 -17.34 5.16 12.46
CA PRO A 113 -18.54 5.90 12.87
C PRO A 113 -18.72 5.70 14.37
N PRO A 114 -19.10 6.74 15.13
CA PRO A 114 -19.35 6.61 16.56
C PRO A 114 -20.35 5.47 16.73
N GLY A 115 -19.88 4.38 17.33
CA GLY A 115 -20.75 3.27 17.68
C GLY A 115 -21.63 3.76 18.81
N ASP A 116 -22.93 3.85 18.54
CA ASP A 116 -23.97 4.08 19.54
C ASP A 116 -23.70 3.18 20.75
N ARG A 117 -23.34 3.80 21.88
CA ARG A 117 -23.49 3.23 23.21
C ARG A 117 -24.44 4.12 23.98
#